data_AF-A0A225E791-F1
#
_entry.id   AF-A0A225E791-F1
#
_cell.length_a   1.000
_cell.length_b   1.000
_cell.length_c   1.000
_cell.angle_alpha   90.00
_cell.angle_beta   90.00
_cell.angle_gamma   90.00
#
_symmetry.space_group_name_H-M   'P 1'
#
loop_
_entity.id
_entity.type
_entity.pdbx_description
1 polymer ?
#
loop_
_entity_poly.entity_id
_entity_poly.type
_entity_poly.pdbx_seq_one_letter_code
_entity_poly.pdbx_strand_id
1 'polypeptide(L)'
;MDEPVEVIFLVGFDPEGEPQIRCIADGSLFIVFNFMPPSWAEYTPERFDNFDRQLAVAIGVNVEWEDREVFRIQTPAPDTVTRVREFLGAYRKSP
;
A
#
# COMPACT_ATOMS: atom_id res chain seq x y z
N MET A 1 -6.65 -4.50 14.58
CA MET A 1 -6.18 -3.22 14.02
C MET A 1 -6.79 -2.12 14.87
N ASP A 2 -5.95 -1.25 15.42
CA ASP A 2 -6.41 -0.09 16.21
C ASP A 2 -7.13 0.94 15.33
N GLU A 3 -7.91 1.83 15.97
CA GLU A 3 -8.63 2.88 15.27
C GLU A 3 -7.65 3.94 14.70
N PRO A 4 -7.77 4.31 13.41
CA PRO A 4 -6.88 5.29 12.82
C PRO A 4 -7.13 6.68 13.40
N VAL A 5 -6.04 7.39 13.72
CA VAL A 5 -6.10 8.81 14.09
C VAL A 5 -6.17 9.73 12.87
N GLU A 6 -5.73 9.22 11.71
CA GLU A 6 -5.83 9.89 10.40
C GLU A 6 -6.00 8.85 9.29
N VAL A 7 -6.77 9.20 8.26
CA VAL A 7 -6.93 8.40 7.06
C VAL A 7 -6.58 9.24 5.84
N ILE A 8 -5.67 8.74 5.01
CA ILE A 8 -5.20 9.38 3.80
C ILE A 8 -5.63 8.52 2.61
N PHE A 9 -6.56 9.04 1.81
CA PHE A 9 -6.99 8.38 0.58
C PHE A 9 -5.91 8.48 -0.51
N LEU A 10 -5.71 7.38 -1.24
CA LEU A 10 -4.79 7.28 -2.35
C LEU A 10 -5.58 7.20 -3.66
N VAL A 11 -4.91 7.46 -4.78
CA VAL A 11 -5.52 7.38 -6.11
C VAL A 11 -4.50 6.85 -7.12
N GLY A 12 -4.98 6.17 -8.16
CA GLY A 12 -4.18 5.70 -9.29
C GLY A 12 -3.72 4.26 -9.19
N PHE A 13 -4.10 3.52 -8.13
CA PHE A 13 -3.78 2.10 -8.03
C PHE A 13 -4.90 1.24 -8.61
N ASP A 14 -6.14 1.45 -8.17
CA ASP A 14 -7.30 0.68 -8.61
C ASP A 14 -8.52 1.60 -8.78
N PRO A 15 -8.96 1.90 -10.02
CA PRO A 15 -10.12 2.78 -10.26
C PRO A 15 -11.43 2.33 -9.59
N GLU A 16 -11.57 1.03 -9.28
CA GLU A 16 -12.77 0.47 -8.66
C GLU A 16 -12.60 0.22 -7.16
N GLY A 17 -11.41 0.46 -6.61
CA GLY A 17 -11.05 0.05 -5.26
C GLY A 17 -9.82 0.75 -4.70
N GLU A 18 -9.73 2.07 -4.82
CA GLU A 18 -8.54 2.83 -4.43
C GLU A 18 -8.12 2.58 -2.97
N PRO A 19 -6.82 2.38 -2.70
CA PRO A 19 -6.34 2.12 -1.36
C PRO A 19 -6.34 3.37 -0.46
N GLN A 20 -6.09 3.14 0.82
CA GLN A 20 -5.93 4.21 1.81
C GLN A 20 -4.77 3.90 2.75
N ILE A 21 -4.15 4.95 3.29
CA ILE A 21 -3.21 4.85 4.41
C ILE A 21 -3.96 5.20 5.68
N ARG A 22 -3.83 4.36 6.71
CA ARG A 22 -4.33 4.58 8.05
C ARG A 22 -3.14 4.87 8.97
N CYS A 23 -3.11 6.05 9.55
CA CYS A 23 -2.10 6.44 10.54
C CYS A 23 -2.62 6.03 11.93
N ILE A 24 -1.82 5.28 12.68
CA ILE A 24 -2.16 4.85 14.04
C ILE A 24 -1.45 5.74 15.06
N ALA A 25 -2.04 5.86 16.26
CA ALA A 25 -1.49 6.69 17.34
C ALA A 25 -0.07 6.29 17.78
N ASP A 26 0.34 5.04 17.54
CA ASP A 26 1.69 4.55 17.81
C ASP A 26 2.75 4.97 16.77
N GLY A 27 2.33 5.69 15.72
CA GLY A 27 3.18 6.14 14.62
C GLY A 27 3.34 5.13 13.49
N SER A 28 2.73 3.95 13.60
CA SER A 28 2.70 2.97 12.50
C SER A 28 1.71 3.39 11.41
N LEU A 29 1.97 2.93 10.18
CA LEU A 29 1.08 3.11 9.04
C LEU A 29 0.55 1.76 8.57
N PHE A 30 -0.72 1.73 8.19
CA PHE A 30 -1.31 0.62 7.47
C PHE A 30 -1.75 1.08 6.09
N ILE A 31 -1.30 0.38 5.06
CA ILE A 31 -1.80 0.55 3.69
C ILE A 31 -2.87 -0.52 3.49
N VAL A 32 -4.10 -0.08 3.29
CA VAL A 32 -5.27 -0.94 3.17
C VAL A 32 -5.82 -0.82 1.76
N PHE A 33 -5.91 -1.94 1.07
CA PHE A 33 -6.47 -2.07 -0.26
C PHE A 33 -7.93 -2.52 -0.18
N ASN A 34 -8.75 -2.17 -1.17
CA ASN A 34 -10.09 -2.75 -1.29
C ASN A 34 -10.05 -4.12 -2.00
N PHE A 35 -9.12 -4.28 -2.94
CA PHE A 35 -8.89 -5.52 -3.68
C PHE A 35 -7.38 -5.77 -3.85
N MET A 36 -6.96 -7.01 -3.57
CA MET A 36 -5.61 -7.47 -3.85
C MET A 36 -5.66 -8.88 -4.45
N PRO A 37 -5.30 -9.10 -5.73
CA PRO A 37 -4.86 -8.10 -6.72
C PRO A 37 -5.94 -7.04 -7.00
N PRO A 38 -5.57 -5.87 -7.55
CA PRO A 38 -6.53 -4.84 -7.97
C PRO A 38 -7.38 -5.31 -9.15
N SER A 39 -8.54 -4.68 -9.36
CA SER A 39 -9.56 -5.12 -10.32
C SER A 39 -9.05 -5.20 -11.77
N TRP A 40 -8.07 -4.38 -12.14
CA TRP A 40 -7.48 -4.39 -13.48
C TRP A 40 -6.50 -5.55 -13.73
N ALA A 41 -6.09 -6.29 -12.69
CA ALA A 41 -5.03 -7.28 -12.74
C ALA A 41 -5.52 -8.74 -12.79
N GLU A 42 -6.78 -8.98 -13.21
CA GLU A 42 -7.39 -10.32 -13.25
C GLU A 42 -6.54 -11.39 -13.95
N TYR A 43 -5.77 -11.00 -14.98
CA TYR A 43 -4.97 -11.92 -15.80
C TYR A 43 -3.52 -12.11 -15.35
N THR A 44 -3.05 -11.33 -14.38
CA THR A 44 -1.66 -11.40 -13.87
C THR A 44 -1.62 -11.28 -12.34
N PRO A 45 -2.36 -12.12 -11.59
CA PRO A 45 -2.39 -12.06 -10.13
C PRO A 45 -1.01 -12.31 -9.49
N GLU A 46 -0.16 -13.12 -10.13
CA GLU A 46 1.18 -13.49 -9.66
C GLU A 46 2.13 -12.30 -9.55
N ARG A 47 1.84 -11.18 -10.23
CA ARG A 47 2.60 -9.93 -10.12
C ARG A 47 2.56 -9.35 -8.69
N PHE A 48 1.64 -9.81 -7.87
CA PHE A 48 1.41 -9.30 -6.52
C PHE A 48 1.91 -10.25 -5.43
N ASP A 49 2.42 -11.44 -5.77
CA ASP A 49 2.86 -12.48 -4.81
C ASP A 49 4.02 -12.04 -3.89
N ASN A 50 4.71 -10.97 -4.23
CA ASN A 50 5.79 -10.36 -3.45
C ASN A 50 5.62 -8.84 -3.33
N PHE A 51 4.37 -8.36 -3.32
CA PHE A 51 4.06 -6.94 -3.35
C PHE A 51 4.61 -6.18 -2.14
N ASP A 52 4.64 -6.82 -0.97
CA ASP A 52 5.32 -6.33 0.24
C ASP A 52 6.78 -5.93 -0.05
N ARG A 53 7.52 -6.80 -0.76
CA ARG A 53 8.93 -6.56 -1.10
C ARG A 53 9.07 -5.46 -2.14
N GLN A 54 8.20 -5.44 -3.15
CA GLN A 54 8.20 -4.38 -4.16
C GLN A 54 7.95 -3.02 -3.52
N LEU A 55 6.95 -2.95 -2.65
CA LEU A 55 6.60 -1.75 -1.89
C LEU A 55 7.75 -1.34 -0.95
N ALA A 56 8.32 -2.26 -0.19
CA ALA A 56 9.44 -2.00 0.73
C ALA A 56 10.65 -1.42 -0.01
N VAL A 57 11.00 -1.96 -1.18
CA VAL A 57 12.07 -1.43 -2.03
C VAL A 57 11.75 0.00 -2.49
N ALA A 58 10.51 0.25 -2.92
CA ALA A 58 10.10 1.56 -3.42
C ALA A 58 10.10 2.65 -2.34
N ILE A 59 9.68 2.32 -1.11
CA ILE A 59 9.56 3.29 -0.02
C ILE A 59 10.82 3.37 0.84
N GLY A 60 11.69 2.36 0.79
CA GLY A 60 12.96 2.32 1.52
C GLY A 60 12.84 2.00 3.02
N VAL A 61 11.71 1.43 3.44
CA VAL A 61 11.48 0.92 4.81
C VAL A 61 10.84 -0.46 4.76
N ASN A 62 10.92 -1.20 5.87
CA ASN A 62 10.32 -2.53 5.95
C ASN A 62 8.79 -2.45 5.83
N VAL A 63 8.21 -3.41 5.12
CA VAL A 63 6.76 -3.59 4.97
C VAL A 63 6.42 -5.00 5.40
N GLU A 64 5.47 -5.11 6.31
CA GLU A 64 4.94 -6.38 6.80
C GLU A 64 3.62 -6.67 6.08
N TRP A 65 3.50 -7.88 5.53
CA TRP A 65 2.26 -8.35 4.92
C TRP A 65 1.40 -9.01 5.99
N GLU A 66 0.50 -8.24 6.60
CA GLU A 66 -0.32 -8.67 7.75
C GLU A 66 -1.52 -9.50 7.29
N ASP A 67 -2.16 -9.10 6.19
CA ASP A 67 -3.28 -9.81 5.57
C ASP A 67 -3.30 -9.53 4.07
N ARG A 68 -4.10 -10.27 3.31
CA ARG A 68 -4.19 -10.17 1.84
C ARG A 68 -4.25 -8.73 1.33
N GLU A 69 -5.12 -7.90 1.89
CA GLU A 69 -5.27 -6.49 1.53
C GLU A 69 -4.60 -5.50 2.50
N VAL A 70 -3.81 -5.96 3.48
CA VAL A 70 -3.30 -5.13 4.56
C VAL A 70 -1.79 -5.25 4.70
N PHE A 71 -1.11 -4.11 4.54
CA PHE A 71 0.33 -3.98 4.67
C PHE A 71 0.66 -3.00 5.79
N ARG A 72 1.59 -3.36 6.66
CA ARG A 72 1.98 -2.54 7.81
C ARG A 72 3.40 -2.02 7.65
N ILE A 73 3.59 -0.76 8.05
CA ILE A 73 4.89 -0.12 8.16
C ILE A 73 5.03 0.32 9.61
N GLN A 74 5.79 -0.45 10.39
CA GLN A 74 5.93 -0.22 11.83
C GLN A 74 6.70 1.06 12.15
N THR A 75 7.69 1.42 11.33
CA THR A 75 8.54 2.60 11.56
C THR A 75 8.71 3.36 10.24
N PRO A 76 7.74 4.21 9.88
CA PRO A 76 7.81 4.98 8.64
C PRO A 76 8.92 6.04 8.68
N ALA A 77 9.60 6.23 7.56
CA ALA A 77 10.40 7.43 7.32
C ALA A 77 9.49 8.67 7.08
N PRO A 78 9.98 9.90 7.29
CA PRO A 78 9.17 11.12 7.14
C PRO A 78 8.52 11.30 5.75
N ASP A 79 9.09 10.72 4.70
CA ASP A 79 8.60 10.80 3.32
C ASP A 79 7.84 9.54 2.84
N THR A 80 7.57 8.59 3.75
CA THR A 80 6.94 7.30 3.42
C THR A 80 5.61 7.49 2.69
N VAL A 81 4.74 8.36 3.18
CA VAL A 81 3.42 8.62 2.55
C VAL A 81 3.57 9.10 1.11
N THR A 82 4.52 9.99 0.85
CA THR A 82 4.81 10.50 -0.51
C THR A 82 5.29 9.38 -1.41
N ARG A 83 6.22 8.55 -0.95
CA ARG A 83 6.74 7.42 -1.74
C ARG A 83 5.69 6.36 -2.01
N VAL A 84 4.81 6.07 -1.05
CA VAL A 84 3.67 5.16 -1.26
C VAL A 84 2.76 5.69 -2.38
N ARG A 85 2.43 6.98 -2.36
CA ARG A 85 1.62 7.62 -3.43
C ARG A 85 2.27 7.49 -4.79
N GLU A 86 3.56 7.80 -4.90
CA GLU A 86 4.31 7.74 -6.15
C GLU A 86 4.38 6.32 -6.70
N PHE A 87 4.72 5.35 -5.84
CA PHE A 87 4.80 3.94 -6.22
C PHE A 87 3.45 3.43 -6.75
N LEU A 88 2.38 3.61 -5.97
CA LEU A 88 1.06 3.10 -6.33
C LEU A 88 0.50 3.77 -7.59
N GLY A 89 0.68 5.10 -7.73
CA GLY A 89 0.24 5.84 -8.91
C GLY A 89 1.02 5.51 -10.20
N ALA A 90 2.22 4.93 -10.07
CA ALA A 90 3.03 4.45 -11.19
C ALA A 90 2.90 2.94 -11.44
N TYR A 91 2.38 2.17 -10.49
CA TYR A 91 2.41 0.71 -10.50
C TYR A 91 1.71 0.13 -11.74
N ARG A 92 0.47 0.58 -12.02
CA ARG A 92 -0.30 0.15 -13.20
C ARG A 92 0.38 0.46 -14.53
N LYS A 93 1.21 1.50 -14.60
CA LYS A 93 1.90 1.95 -15.82
C LYS A 93 3.25 1.25 -16.03
N SER A 94 3.72 0.52 -15.02
CA SER A 94 5.01 -0.17 -15.09
C SER A 94 4.83 -1.48 -15.88
N PRO A 95 5.73 -1.75 -16.85
CA PRO A 95 5.62 -2.89 -17.75
C PRO A 95 5.65 -4.24 -17.01
#